data_AF-A0A8D7ZT74-F1
#
_entry.id   AF-A0A8D7ZT74-F1
#
_cell.length_a   1.000
_cell.length_b   1.000
_cell.length_c   1.000
_cell.angle_alpha   90.00
_cell.angle_beta   90.00
_cell.angle_gamma   90.00
#
_symmetry.space_group_name_H-M   'P 1'
#
loop_
_entity.id
_entity.type
_entity.pdbx_description
1 polymer ?
#
loop_
_entity_poly.entity_id
_entity_poly.type
_entity_poly.pdbx_seq_one_letter_code
_entity_poly.pdbx_strand_id
1 'polypeptide(L)'
;MVEEAAALKEESKKAAKKAAAAAAKAAKKAEHKAAAAAEKGQTENVSAEGGEYAGKDYSEGLYGATKMIQSTCRHADRAFVAVHDLSGCEKDALVWVRGRVHTTRSKGKQCFLVLRQQSSTVQCVVAVNDKTVSKQMVKFSGSVPRESIVDVRARVVPVAAKIEACTEQTLELHATEFYLVSA
;
A
#
# COMPACT_ATOMS: atom_id res chain seq x y z
N MET A 1 -59.32 -46.72 18.84
CA MET A 1 -58.88 -46.64 17.43
C MET A 1 -58.77 -45.20 16.89
N VAL A 2 -58.67 -44.16 17.74
CA VAL A 2 -58.60 -42.75 17.29
C VAL A 2 -57.32 -42.01 17.75
N GLU A 3 -56.61 -42.51 18.77
CA GLU A 3 -55.37 -41.85 19.26
C GLU A 3 -54.10 -42.15 18.45
N GLU A 4 -54.03 -43.30 17.77
CA GLU A 4 -52.81 -43.73 17.06
C GLU A 4 -52.55 -42.92 15.76
N ALA A 5 -53.61 -42.38 15.14
CA ALA A 5 -53.51 -41.59 13.92
C ALA A 5 -53.06 -40.13 14.14
N ALA A 6 -53.15 -39.62 15.38
CA ALA A 6 -52.74 -38.26 15.73
C ALA A 6 -51.23 -38.17 15.99
N ALA A 7 -50.65 -39.17 16.66
CA ALA A 7 -49.22 -39.23 16.98
C ALA A 7 -48.33 -39.34 15.71
N LEU A 8 -48.71 -40.18 14.75
CA LEU A 8 -47.99 -40.35 13.48
C LEU A 8 -47.97 -39.08 12.60
N LYS A 9 -49.02 -38.24 12.69
CA LYS A 9 -49.07 -36.95 11.97
C LYS A 9 -48.20 -35.88 12.63
N GLU A 10 -48.02 -35.91 13.95
CA GLU A 10 -47.20 -34.93 14.65
C GLU A 10 -45.68 -35.22 14.50
N GLU A 11 -45.28 -36.50 14.53
CA GLU A 11 -43.89 -36.91 14.28
C GLU A 11 -43.45 -36.61 12.83
N SER A 12 -44.33 -36.83 11.84
CA SER A 12 -44.04 -36.55 10.42
C SER A 12 -43.82 -35.05 10.15
N LYS A 13 -44.54 -34.16 10.85
CA LYS A 13 -44.40 -32.70 10.70
C LYS A 13 -43.12 -32.15 11.36
N LYS A 14 -42.66 -32.75 12.46
CA LYS A 14 -41.37 -32.42 13.11
C LYS A 14 -40.18 -32.93 12.31
N ALA A 15 -40.26 -34.12 11.71
CA ALA A 15 -39.21 -34.66 10.84
C ALA A 15 -39.00 -33.81 9.58
N ALA A 16 -40.08 -33.36 8.94
CA ALA A 16 -40.02 -32.49 7.76
C ALA A 16 -39.37 -31.11 8.05
N LYS A 17 -39.66 -30.53 9.22
CA LYS A 17 -39.09 -29.22 9.61
C LYS A 17 -37.59 -29.29 9.96
N LYS A 18 -37.11 -30.42 10.49
CA LYS A 18 -35.69 -30.65 10.80
C LYS A 18 -34.87 -30.92 9.53
N ALA A 19 -35.45 -31.61 8.54
CA ALA A 19 -34.82 -31.81 7.23
C ALA A 19 -34.68 -30.49 6.44
N ALA A 20 -35.69 -29.63 6.47
CA ALA A 20 -35.65 -28.32 5.80
C ALA A 20 -34.59 -27.37 6.42
N ALA A 21 -34.43 -27.39 7.75
CA ALA A 21 -33.42 -26.56 8.43
C ALA A 21 -31.97 -27.05 8.19
N ALA A 22 -31.77 -28.35 8.03
CA ALA A 22 -30.46 -28.91 7.68
C ALA A 22 -30.06 -28.59 6.22
N ALA A 23 -31.00 -28.64 5.29
CA ALA A 23 -30.77 -28.27 3.89
C ALA A 23 -30.41 -26.77 3.73
N ALA A 24 -31.05 -25.88 4.49
CA ALA A 24 -30.75 -24.45 4.44
C ALA A 24 -29.37 -24.09 5.02
N LYS A 25 -28.91 -24.79 6.08
CA LYS A 25 -27.55 -24.60 6.62
C LYS A 25 -26.46 -25.15 5.71
N ALA A 26 -26.73 -26.22 4.96
CA ALA A 26 -25.81 -26.76 3.97
C ALA A 26 -25.64 -25.82 2.76
N ALA A 27 -26.74 -25.22 2.28
CA ALA A 27 -26.71 -24.25 1.18
C ALA A 27 -25.89 -22.99 1.52
N LYS A 28 -26.10 -22.40 2.72
CA LYS A 28 -25.31 -21.23 3.15
C LYS A 28 -23.83 -21.52 3.36
N LYS A 29 -23.46 -22.74 3.76
CA LYS A 29 -22.04 -23.13 3.93
C LYS A 29 -21.36 -23.37 2.58
N ALA A 30 -22.10 -23.77 1.54
CA ALA A 30 -21.57 -23.89 0.18
C ALA A 30 -21.36 -22.52 -0.48
N GLU A 31 -22.29 -21.58 -0.29
CA GLU A 31 -22.21 -20.23 -0.85
C GLU A 31 -21.04 -19.41 -0.27
N HIS A 32 -20.81 -19.51 1.05
CA HIS A 32 -19.68 -18.83 1.70
C HIS A 32 -18.30 -19.44 1.37
N LYS A 33 -18.26 -20.71 0.94
CA LYS A 33 -17.04 -21.38 0.49
C LYS A 33 -16.70 -21.05 -0.97
N ALA A 34 -17.70 -20.71 -1.78
CA ALA A 34 -17.51 -20.22 -3.15
C ALA A 34 -17.06 -18.75 -3.17
N ALA A 35 -17.59 -17.89 -2.28
CA ALA A 35 -17.15 -16.49 -2.17
C ALA A 35 -15.67 -16.37 -1.70
N ALA A 36 -15.23 -17.23 -0.77
CA ALA A 36 -13.85 -17.24 -0.30
C ALA A 36 -12.83 -17.80 -1.34
N ALA A 37 -13.30 -18.53 -2.35
CA ALA A 37 -12.48 -18.99 -3.47
C ALA A 37 -12.36 -17.94 -4.58
N ALA A 38 -13.33 -17.04 -4.72
CA ALA A 38 -13.29 -15.92 -5.67
C ALA A 38 -12.35 -14.79 -5.23
N GLU A 39 -12.16 -14.57 -3.93
CA GLU A 39 -11.20 -13.55 -3.44
C GLU A 39 -9.74 -14.01 -3.44
N LYS A 40 -9.46 -15.32 -3.35
CA LYS A 40 -8.08 -15.85 -3.49
C LYS A 40 -7.57 -15.86 -4.93
N GLY A 41 -8.44 -15.69 -5.92
CA GLY A 41 -8.08 -15.56 -7.35
C GLY A 41 -7.61 -14.17 -7.78
N GLN A 42 -7.65 -13.15 -6.90
CA GLN A 42 -7.16 -11.80 -7.22
C GLN A 42 -5.74 -11.50 -6.70
N THR A 43 -5.14 -12.41 -5.94
CA THR A 43 -3.76 -12.27 -5.43
C THR A 43 -2.68 -12.94 -6.29
N GLU A 44 -3.04 -13.56 -7.42
CA GLU A 44 -2.08 -14.25 -8.32
C GLU A 44 -2.03 -13.70 -9.75
N ASN A 45 -2.42 -12.43 -9.96
CA ASN A 45 -2.36 -11.81 -11.30
C ASN A 45 -1.85 -10.35 -11.30
N VAL A 46 -0.73 -10.08 -10.63
CA VAL A 46 0.11 -8.89 -10.94
C VAL A 46 1.50 -9.27 -11.43
N SER A 47 1.74 -10.57 -11.67
CA SER A 47 3.01 -11.10 -12.17
C SER A 47 2.95 -11.48 -13.65
N ALA A 48 2.17 -10.79 -14.49
CA ALA A 48 2.20 -10.98 -15.94
C ALA A 48 1.43 -9.87 -16.69
N GLU A 49 1.79 -8.61 -16.50
CA GLU A 49 1.51 -7.59 -17.52
C GLU A 49 2.81 -6.86 -17.85
N GLY A 50 3.60 -7.49 -18.73
CA GLY A 50 4.51 -6.82 -19.65
C GLY A 50 3.73 -6.04 -20.70
N GLY A 51 2.80 -5.19 -20.25
CA GLY A 51 2.19 -4.19 -21.10
C GLY A 51 3.19 -3.07 -21.29
N GLU A 52 3.58 -2.82 -22.54
CA GLU A 52 4.21 -1.57 -22.95
C GLU A 52 3.56 -0.40 -22.19
N TYR A 53 4.39 0.34 -21.46
CA TYR A 53 3.98 1.57 -20.80
C TYR A 53 3.70 2.61 -21.90
N ALA A 54 2.51 2.55 -22.49
CA ALA A 54 2.08 3.34 -23.66
C ALA A 54 1.85 4.83 -23.35
N GLY A 55 2.59 5.38 -22.40
CA GLY A 55 2.69 6.81 -22.11
C GLY A 55 4.15 7.18 -21.94
N LYS A 56 4.58 8.26 -22.61
CA LYS A 56 5.95 8.77 -22.53
C LYS A 56 6.32 9.00 -21.06
N ASP A 57 7.36 8.33 -20.58
CA ASP A 57 7.88 8.57 -19.24
C ASP A 57 8.59 9.93 -19.23
N TYR A 58 8.04 10.88 -18.49
CA TYR A 58 8.63 12.20 -18.30
C TYR A 58 9.40 12.30 -16.97
N SER A 59 9.47 11.21 -16.20
CA SER A 59 10.22 11.12 -14.94
C SER A 59 11.55 10.38 -15.09
N GLU A 60 11.99 10.12 -16.32
CA GLU A 60 13.25 9.46 -16.58
C GLU A 60 14.41 10.23 -15.93
N GLY A 61 15.23 9.53 -15.13
CA GLY A 61 16.32 10.13 -14.34
C GLY A 61 15.91 10.67 -12.97
N LEU A 62 14.63 10.85 -12.68
CA LEU A 62 14.11 11.27 -11.36
C LEU A 62 13.82 10.10 -10.42
N TYR A 63 13.91 8.86 -10.93
CA TYR A 63 13.76 7.68 -10.11
C TYR A 63 14.62 6.51 -10.60
N GLY A 64 14.83 5.52 -9.73
CA GLY A 64 15.49 4.26 -10.09
C GLY A 64 16.44 3.73 -9.03
N ALA A 65 17.13 2.63 -9.35
CA ALA A 65 18.21 2.12 -8.52
C ALA A 65 19.52 2.87 -8.80
N THR A 66 20.11 3.42 -7.76
CA THR A 66 21.42 4.08 -7.84
C THR A 66 22.54 3.05 -7.90
N LYS A 67 23.65 3.44 -8.52
CA LYS A 67 24.87 2.63 -8.49
C LYS A 67 25.38 2.55 -7.05
N MET A 68 26.10 1.47 -6.74
CA MET A 68 26.78 1.29 -5.46
C MET A 68 27.58 2.55 -5.12
N ILE A 69 27.31 3.12 -3.95
CA ILE A 69 28.02 4.31 -3.46
C ILE A 69 29.44 3.88 -3.06
N GLN A 70 30.43 4.33 -3.84
CA GLN A 70 31.86 4.05 -3.64
C GLN A 70 32.66 5.30 -3.23
N SER A 71 31.98 6.33 -2.72
CA SER A 71 32.60 7.60 -2.26
C SER A 71 33.49 8.29 -3.32
N THR A 72 33.20 8.10 -4.60
CA THR A 72 33.99 8.64 -5.72
C THR A 72 33.88 10.15 -5.89
N CYS A 73 32.78 10.75 -5.43
CA CYS A 73 32.57 12.20 -5.44
C CYS A 73 31.73 12.66 -4.23
N ARG A 74 31.95 13.91 -3.81
CA ARG A 74 31.18 14.54 -2.73
C ARG A 74 29.92 15.17 -3.33
N HIS A 75 28.77 14.56 -3.10
CA HIS A 75 27.46 15.07 -3.52
C HIS A 75 26.99 16.22 -2.61
N ALA A 76 27.64 17.39 -2.71
CA ALA A 76 27.34 18.56 -1.90
C ALA A 76 25.95 19.17 -2.19
N ASP A 77 25.36 18.83 -3.32
CA ASP A 77 24.02 19.18 -3.78
C ASP A 77 22.90 18.49 -2.98
N ARG A 78 23.21 17.35 -2.33
CA ARG A 78 22.25 16.56 -1.55
C ARG A 78 22.43 16.80 -0.05
N ALA A 79 21.87 17.90 0.44
CA ALA A 79 21.81 18.20 1.86
C ALA A 79 20.65 17.43 2.52
N PHE A 80 20.98 16.32 3.21
CA PHE A 80 19.99 15.47 3.86
C PHE A 80 19.51 16.07 5.17
N VAL A 81 18.19 16.14 5.32
CA VAL A 81 17.50 16.47 6.56
C VAL A 81 17.09 15.16 7.24
N ALA A 82 17.28 15.08 8.55
CA ALA A 82 16.84 13.94 9.32
C ALA A 82 15.32 13.96 9.52
N VAL A 83 14.68 12.79 9.56
CA VAL A 83 13.21 12.69 9.70
C VAL A 83 12.70 13.41 10.96
N HIS A 84 13.45 13.37 12.07
CA HIS A 84 13.06 14.04 13.31
C HIS A 84 13.12 15.58 13.24
N ASP A 85 13.93 16.13 12.34
CA ASP A 85 14.10 17.59 12.16
C ASP A 85 13.13 18.18 11.12
N LEU A 86 12.30 17.35 10.48
CA LEU A 86 11.38 17.80 9.42
C LEU A 86 10.36 18.82 9.92
N SER A 87 10.00 18.78 11.20
CA SER A 87 9.09 19.74 11.84
C SER A 87 9.65 21.16 11.88
N GLY A 88 10.98 21.33 11.84
CA GLY A 88 11.64 22.63 11.78
C GLY A 88 11.82 23.19 10.37
N CYS A 89 11.48 22.43 9.33
CA CYS A 89 11.60 22.88 7.95
C CYS A 89 10.49 23.86 7.58
N GLU A 90 10.79 24.80 6.68
CA GLU A 90 9.78 25.69 6.12
C GLU A 90 8.73 24.89 5.34
N LYS A 91 7.47 25.34 5.41
CA LYS A 91 6.38 24.76 4.63
C LYS A 91 6.68 24.92 3.15
N ASP A 92 6.36 23.88 2.38
CA ASP A 92 6.65 23.79 0.95
C ASP A 92 8.15 23.83 0.59
N ALA A 93 9.06 23.76 1.57
CA ALA A 93 10.48 23.61 1.29
C ALA A 93 10.78 22.27 0.65
N LEU A 94 11.81 22.26 -0.19
CA LEU A 94 12.22 21.09 -0.95
C LEU A 94 13.48 20.52 -0.32
N VAL A 95 13.36 19.32 0.26
CA VAL A 95 14.37 18.70 1.12
C VAL A 95 14.79 17.34 0.60
N TRP A 96 16.00 16.90 0.95
CA TRP A 96 16.44 15.53 0.76
C TRP A 96 16.29 14.75 2.06
N VAL A 97 15.72 13.56 1.97
CA VAL A 97 15.56 12.65 3.12
C VAL A 97 16.11 11.28 2.73
N ARG A 98 16.96 10.73 3.58
CA ARG A 98 17.43 9.34 3.48
C ARG A 98 16.76 8.52 4.57
N GLY A 99 16.01 7.50 4.18
CA GLY A 99 15.26 6.67 5.11
C GLY A 99 15.11 5.23 4.63
N ARG A 100 14.61 4.38 5.52
CA ARG A 100 14.20 3.00 5.19
C ARG A 100 12.72 2.97 4.85
N VAL A 101 12.36 2.19 3.83
CA VAL A 101 10.95 1.95 3.49
C VAL A 101 10.35 0.98 4.49
N HIS A 102 9.60 1.49 5.46
CA HIS A 102 9.03 0.65 6.51
C HIS A 102 7.81 -0.14 6.00
N THR A 103 6.86 0.57 5.41
CA THR A 103 5.69 -0.02 4.75
C THR A 103 5.37 0.76 3.47
N THR A 104 4.76 0.06 2.51
CA THR A 104 4.38 0.62 1.21
C THR A 104 2.95 0.22 0.90
N ARG A 105 2.17 1.16 0.39
CA ARG A 105 0.80 0.96 -0.07
C ARG A 105 0.57 1.74 -1.36
N SER A 106 0.36 1.01 -2.45
CA SER A 106 0.00 1.62 -3.74
C SER A 106 -1.51 1.63 -3.94
N LYS A 107 -2.06 2.75 -4.42
CA LYS A 107 -3.47 2.91 -4.78
C LYS A 107 -3.59 3.70 -6.08
N GLY A 108 -3.79 3.01 -7.20
CA GLY A 108 -4.01 3.63 -8.50
C GLY A 108 -2.84 4.52 -8.93
N LYS A 109 -3.06 5.84 -8.97
CA LYS A 109 -2.06 6.86 -9.37
C LYS A 109 -1.22 7.40 -8.21
N GLN A 110 -1.30 6.78 -7.03
CA GLN A 110 -0.59 7.22 -5.84
C GLN A 110 0.08 6.03 -5.15
N CYS A 111 1.25 6.25 -4.57
CA CYS A 111 1.94 5.33 -3.69
C CYS A 111 2.26 6.04 -2.38
N PHE A 112 1.86 5.42 -1.27
CA PHE A 112 2.11 5.88 0.09
C PHE A 112 3.20 5.01 0.69
N LEU A 113 4.28 5.62 1.14
CA LEU A 113 5.38 4.96 1.83
C LEU A 113 5.49 5.55 3.24
N VAL A 114 5.80 4.70 4.21
CA VAL A 114 6.27 5.17 5.51
C VAL A 114 7.78 5.11 5.50
N LEU A 115 8.43 6.28 5.55
CA LEU A 115 9.88 6.36 5.67
C LEU A 115 10.26 6.35 7.15
N ARG A 116 11.18 5.47 7.51
CA ARG A 116 11.70 5.33 8.87
C ARG A 116 13.18 5.68 8.91
N GLN A 117 13.55 6.54 9.83
CA GLN A 117 14.94 6.81 10.16
C GLN A 117 15.08 6.66 11.67
N GLN A 118 15.81 5.62 12.10
CA GLN A 118 15.92 5.24 13.51
C GLN A 118 14.53 5.04 14.14
N SER A 119 14.18 5.82 15.17
CA SER A 119 12.90 5.81 15.89
C SER A 119 11.85 6.74 15.29
N SER A 120 12.19 7.59 14.32
CA SER A 120 11.28 8.55 13.71
C SER A 120 10.72 8.03 12.39
N THR A 121 9.45 8.30 12.13
CA THR A 121 8.73 7.90 10.92
C THR A 121 7.94 9.07 10.35
N VAL A 122 7.87 9.14 9.01
CA VAL A 122 7.11 10.15 8.27
C VAL A 122 6.43 9.52 7.05
N GLN A 123 5.24 10.02 6.71
CA GLN A 123 4.54 9.62 5.50
C GLN A 123 5.16 10.30 4.27
N CYS A 124 5.42 9.51 3.24
CA CYS A 124 5.88 9.96 1.94
C CYS A 124 4.86 9.54 0.87
N VAL A 125 4.46 10.49 0.03
CA VAL A 125 3.45 10.33 -1.00
C VAL A 125 4.11 10.55 -2.35
N VAL A 126 4.04 9.54 -3.21
CA VAL A 126 4.44 9.60 -4.62
C VAL A 126 3.15 9.59 -5.45
N ALA A 127 2.79 10.73 -6.04
CA ALA A 127 1.55 10.87 -6.79
C ALA A 127 1.84 11.37 -8.21
N VAL A 128 1.16 10.80 -9.21
CA VAL A 128 1.30 11.25 -10.59
C VAL A 128 0.95 12.74 -10.69
N ASN A 129 1.83 13.51 -11.31
CA ASN A 129 1.62 14.92 -11.60
C ASN A 129 2.07 15.21 -13.04
N ASP A 130 1.69 16.35 -13.62
CA ASP A 130 1.95 16.62 -15.04
C ASP A 130 3.41 17.03 -15.36
N LYS A 131 4.28 17.14 -14.34
CA LYS A 131 5.61 17.77 -14.47
C LYS A 131 6.78 16.85 -14.12
N THR A 132 6.70 16.12 -13.01
CA THR A 132 7.86 15.44 -12.40
C THR A 132 7.63 13.97 -12.07
N VAL A 133 6.40 13.51 -11.82
CA VAL A 133 6.09 12.14 -11.38
C VAL A 133 5.15 11.45 -12.37
N SER A 134 5.67 10.44 -13.06
CA SER A 134 4.97 9.60 -14.03
C SER A 134 4.31 8.40 -13.37
N LYS A 135 3.45 7.69 -14.12
CA LYS A 135 2.86 6.43 -13.66
C LYS A 135 3.93 5.36 -13.42
N GLN A 136 4.99 5.35 -14.24
CA GLN A 136 6.11 4.43 -14.09
C GLN A 136 6.83 4.66 -12.75
N MET A 137 7.08 5.92 -12.37
CA MET A 137 7.69 6.26 -11.08
C MET A 137 6.85 5.76 -9.90
N VAL A 138 5.52 5.97 -9.91
CA VAL A 138 4.62 5.48 -8.85
C VAL A 138 4.67 3.95 -8.75
N LYS A 139 4.68 3.25 -9.89
CA LYS A 139 4.80 1.78 -9.92
C LYS A 139 6.16 1.33 -9.36
N PHE A 140 7.25 1.99 -9.74
CA PHE A 140 8.59 1.71 -9.24
C PHE A 140 8.64 1.86 -7.72
N SER A 141 8.22 3.01 -7.18
CA SER A 141 8.20 3.25 -5.73
C SER A 141 7.36 2.23 -4.97
N GLY A 142 6.26 1.76 -5.57
CA GLY A 142 5.43 0.68 -5.03
C GLY A 142 6.07 -0.70 -5.02
N SER A 143 7.05 -0.95 -5.90
CA SER A 143 7.75 -2.23 -6.04
C SER A 143 9.01 -2.35 -5.17
N VAL A 144 9.39 -1.29 -4.47
CA VAL A 144 10.57 -1.26 -3.61
C VAL A 144 10.37 -2.21 -2.42
N PRO A 145 11.33 -3.13 -2.15
CA PRO A 145 11.25 -4.02 -1.00
C PRO A 145 11.18 -3.26 0.32
N ARG A 146 10.62 -3.91 1.34
CA ARG A 146 10.59 -3.35 2.70
C ARG A 146 12.00 -3.35 3.29
N GLU A 147 12.27 -2.37 4.13
CA GLU A 147 13.54 -2.09 4.81
C GLU A 147 14.71 -1.65 3.90
N SER A 148 14.47 -1.54 2.59
CA SER A 148 15.38 -0.93 1.63
C SER A 148 15.65 0.54 1.97
N ILE A 149 16.88 1.00 1.72
CA ILE A 149 17.31 2.38 1.94
C ILE A 149 17.05 3.18 0.67
N VAL A 150 16.35 4.29 0.82
CA VAL A 150 15.97 5.18 -0.27
C VAL A 150 16.39 6.62 0.01
N ASP A 151 16.79 7.32 -1.05
CA ASP A 151 16.98 8.76 -1.08
C ASP A 151 15.78 9.39 -1.78
N VAL A 152 15.10 10.28 -1.08
CA VAL A 152 13.90 10.94 -1.60
C VAL A 152 14.11 12.44 -1.55
N ARG A 153 13.91 13.09 -2.70
CA ARG A 153 13.76 14.53 -2.76
C ARG A 153 12.28 14.83 -2.70
N ALA A 154 11.84 15.62 -1.72
CA ALA A 154 10.42 15.84 -1.47
C ALA A 154 10.11 17.26 -0.99
N ARG A 155 8.88 17.69 -1.25
CA ARG A 155 8.30 18.90 -0.67
C ARG A 155 7.67 18.58 0.68
N VAL A 156 7.95 19.40 1.69
CA VAL A 156 7.31 19.31 3.01
C VAL A 156 5.93 19.94 2.95
N VAL A 157 4.88 19.14 3.11
CA VAL A 157 3.48 19.60 3.02
C VAL A 157 2.80 19.40 4.38
N PRO A 158 2.24 20.45 5.00
CA PRO A 158 1.50 20.32 6.24
C PRO A 158 0.18 19.57 6.00
N VAL A 159 -0.18 18.68 6.92
CA VAL A 159 -1.45 17.94 6.85
C VAL A 159 -2.49 18.52 7.79
N ALA A 160 -3.74 18.61 7.32
CA ALA A 160 -4.86 19.08 8.12
C ALA A 160 -5.33 18.01 9.13
N ALA A 161 -5.26 16.74 8.74
CA ALA A 161 -5.58 15.59 9.59
C ALA A 161 -4.27 14.93 10.06
N LYS A 162 -4.19 14.62 11.36
CA LYS A 162 -3.01 14.00 11.95
C LYS A 162 -2.78 12.59 11.39
N ILE A 163 -1.52 12.29 11.07
CA ILE A 163 -1.12 10.95 10.60
C ILE A 163 -0.73 10.11 11.82
N GLU A 164 -1.68 9.42 12.44
CA GLU A 164 -1.45 8.64 13.67
C GLU A 164 -0.46 7.47 13.52
N ALA A 165 -0.26 6.99 12.29
CA ALA A 165 0.65 5.90 11.99
C ALA A 165 2.14 6.30 12.03
N CYS A 166 2.46 7.60 12.05
CA CYS A 166 3.82 8.13 12.02
C CYS A 166 4.15 8.92 13.29
N THR A 167 5.45 9.07 13.59
CA THR A 167 5.89 9.99 14.66
C THR A 167 5.69 11.44 14.23
N GLU A 168 6.01 11.75 12.97
CA GLU A 168 5.68 13.03 12.34
C GLU A 168 4.23 13.02 11.88
N GLN A 169 3.35 13.64 12.69
CA GLN A 169 1.90 13.61 12.47
C GLN A 169 1.35 14.86 11.78
N THR A 170 2.12 15.95 11.76
CA THR A 170 1.67 17.29 11.32
C THR A 170 2.04 17.61 9.88
N LEU A 171 2.87 16.77 9.24
CA LEU A 171 3.34 16.96 7.88
C LEU A 171 3.44 15.62 7.14
N GLU A 172 3.48 15.70 5.82
CA GLU A 172 3.83 14.61 4.92
C GLU A 172 4.82 15.11 3.85
N LEU A 173 5.50 14.16 3.21
CA LEU A 173 6.47 14.44 2.16
C LEU A 173 5.87 14.14 0.79
N HIS A 174 5.84 15.10 -0.11
CA HIS A 174 5.45 14.88 -1.51
C HIS A 174 6.70 14.68 -2.36
N ALA A 175 6.96 13.44 -2.76
CA ALA A 175 8.17 13.08 -3.48
C ALA A 175 8.19 13.66 -4.89
N THR A 176 9.33 14.27 -5.25
CA THR A 176 9.65 14.71 -6.62
C THR A 176 10.70 13.83 -7.26
N GLU A 177 11.63 13.28 -6.48
CA GLU A 177 12.64 12.32 -6.94
C GLU A 177 12.73 11.15 -5.95
N PHE A 178 12.98 9.95 -6.44
CA PHE A 178 12.95 8.73 -5.63
C PHE A 178 14.01 7.72 -6.07
N TYR A 179 15.03 7.52 -5.25
CA TYR A 179 16.18 6.66 -5.59
C TYR A 179 16.35 5.52 -4.59
N LEU A 180 16.45 4.30 -5.11
CA LEU A 180 16.82 3.13 -4.32
C LEU A 180 18.35 3.08 -4.17
N VAL A 181 18.83 3.14 -2.94
CA VAL A 181 20.27 3.13 -2.60
C VAL A 181 20.75 1.72 -2.25
N SER A 182 19.98 1.04 -1.42
CA SER A 182 20.23 -0.36 -1.05
C SER A 182 18.91 -1.07 -1.01
N ALA A 183 18.76 -2.11 -1.83
CA ALA A 183 17.64 -3.04 -1.73
C ALA A 183 17.73 -3.84 -0.42
#